data_AF-A0A975J9I1-F1
#
_entry.id   AF-A0A975J9I1-F1
#
_cell.length_a   1.000
_cell.length_b   1.000
_cell.length_c   1.000
_cell.angle_alpha   90.00
_cell.angle_beta   90.00
_cell.angle_gamma   90.00
#
_symmetry.space_group_name_H-M   'P 1'
#
loop_
_entity.id
_entity.type
_entity.pdbx_description
1 polymer ?
#
loop_
_entity_poly.entity_id
_entity_poly.type
_entity_poly.pdbx_seq_one_letter_code
_entity_poly.pdbx_strand_id
1 'polypeptide(L)'
;MKKIFSIFLVLILMVSMLAGCTPKNTSSNETPPAENTSPNENKPVEDTSSNDGNIVKIGLGHSTSIGKSKDLAVDKDGKDILPVGQVDTVIAAVGFDKDGKVVKVTIDTAQTKVNFDKDLKVTSDLTAVNKTKVELKDDYGMVKASEIKKEWYQQIEELEKWMIGKTVDEIKSMKVKERDESHKSVPDVPELTSLVTVTVEGYIAAVEEAYKTAVEIGSGAETLGLGHEISIGKSKGLEVKDGKETLPAAQVDTVMAATAFDEDGKVVGTIIDNAQTKVEFDNKGIITTDKNTEIKTKVELGDAYGMKKASTIGKEWFEQIAEFEKWMVGKSVDEIKALKVKERDASHKHVPDIPELTSTVTVTVEGYIAAVAEAYANAK
;
A
#
# COMPACT_ATOMS: atom_id res chain seq x y z
N MET A 1 10.62 -25.38 50.87
CA MET A 1 9.65 -25.47 51.99
C MET A 1 8.24 -25.44 51.37
N LYS A 2 7.34 -26.40 51.67
CA LYS A 2 6.22 -26.29 52.65
C LYS A 2 5.38 -24.99 52.43
N LYS A 3 4.07 -24.98 52.13
CA LYS A 3 2.93 -25.96 52.03
C LYS A 3 1.95 -25.45 50.95
N ILE A 4 1.20 -26.23 50.14
CA ILE A 4 0.13 -27.23 50.37
C ILE A 4 -1.22 -26.65 50.87
N PHE A 5 -2.24 -26.66 49.99
CA PHE A 5 -3.66 -27.07 50.14
C PHE A 5 -4.33 -26.91 48.74
N SER A 6 -5.00 -27.83 48.03
CA SER A 6 -5.75 -29.09 48.26
C SER A 6 -7.25 -28.95 48.56
N ILE A 7 -8.04 -29.95 48.07
CA ILE A 7 -9.52 -30.10 48.00
C ILE A 7 -10.10 -29.51 46.69
N PHE A 8 -10.51 -30.25 45.65
CA PHE A 8 -10.90 -31.67 45.42
C PHE A 8 -12.38 -32.01 45.71
N LEU A 9 -13.18 -32.24 44.66
CA LEU A 9 -14.40 -33.06 44.68
C LEU A 9 -14.64 -33.70 43.30
N VAL A 10 -15.28 -34.87 43.25
CA VAL A 10 -15.39 -35.75 42.08
C VAL A 10 -16.78 -36.38 41.99
N LEU A 11 -17.38 -36.40 40.79
CA LEU A 11 -18.44 -37.34 40.35
C LEU A 11 -18.42 -37.29 38.80
N ILE A 12 -18.06 -38.32 38.00
CA ILE A 12 -18.45 -39.74 37.89
C ILE A 12 -19.69 -39.98 37.00
N LEU A 13 -19.40 -40.52 35.80
CA LEU A 13 -20.18 -41.41 34.93
C LEU A 13 -21.70 -41.20 34.74
N MET A 14 -22.12 -41.23 33.47
CA MET A 14 -22.66 -42.50 32.92
C MET A 14 -22.49 -42.65 31.40
N VAL A 15 -22.58 -43.89 30.92
CA VAL A 15 -22.39 -44.31 29.52
C VAL A 15 -23.69 -44.92 29.01
N SER A 16 -24.04 -44.68 27.75
CA SER A 16 -24.98 -45.54 27.02
C SER A 16 -24.61 -45.64 25.55
N MET A 17 -24.24 -46.85 25.10
CA MET A 17 -24.22 -47.22 23.69
C MET A 17 -25.61 -47.71 23.27
N LEU A 18 -25.96 -47.54 22.00
CA LEU A 18 -26.89 -48.43 21.29
C LEU A 18 -26.56 -48.41 19.78
N ALA A 19 -26.98 -49.44 19.04
CA ALA A 19 -26.45 -49.75 17.71
C ALA A 19 -27.52 -50.27 16.73
N GLY A 20 -27.19 -50.26 15.44
CA GLY A 20 -27.97 -50.85 14.35
C GLY A 20 -28.58 -49.81 13.39
N CYS A 21 -28.78 -50.08 12.10
CA CYS A 21 -28.45 -51.28 11.31
C CYS A 21 -28.25 -50.93 9.82
N THR A 22 -27.44 -51.71 9.11
CA THR A 22 -27.30 -51.69 7.64
C THR A 22 -27.94 -52.92 6.99
N PRO A 23 -28.47 -52.77 5.77
CA PRO A 23 -28.22 -53.76 4.69
C PRO A 23 -27.68 -53.06 3.43
N LYS A 24 -26.66 -53.49 2.68
CA LYS A 24 -26.06 -54.80 2.31
C LYS A 24 -26.47 -55.28 0.89
N ASN A 25 -25.49 -55.24 -0.02
CA ASN A 25 -25.16 -56.23 -1.07
C ASN A 25 -23.67 -55.95 -1.49
N THR A 26 -22.67 -56.83 -1.48
CA THR A 26 -22.37 -58.07 -2.26
C THR A 26 -22.50 -57.92 -3.79
N SER A 27 -21.55 -58.30 -4.66
CA SER A 27 -20.17 -58.90 -4.57
C SER A 27 -19.41 -58.55 -5.88
N SER A 28 -18.12 -58.81 -6.20
CA SER A 28 -16.95 -59.64 -5.75
C SER A 28 -15.63 -58.88 -6.07
N ASN A 29 -14.44 -59.08 -5.48
CA ASN A 29 -13.52 -60.24 -5.31
C ASN A 29 -12.75 -60.67 -6.58
N GLU A 30 -11.50 -60.18 -6.80
CA GLU A 30 -10.26 -60.98 -7.07
C GLU A 30 -9.00 -60.17 -7.51
N THR A 31 -7.81 -60.74 -7.25
CA THR A 31 -6.40 -60.29 -7.46
C THR A 31 -5.54 -61.54 -7.10
N PRO A 32 -4.21 -61.74 -7.37
CA PRO A 32 -3.16 -60.99 -8.12
C PRO A 32 -2.82 -61.62 -9.52
N PRO A 33 -1.66 -61.42 -10.22
CA PRO A 33 -0.35 -60.92 -9.79
C PRO A 33 0.30 -59.77 -10.58
N ALA A 34 1.42 -59.30 -10.02
CA ALA A 34 2.24 -58.20 -10.53
C ALA A 34 3.28 -58.66 -11.55
N GLU A 35 3.72 -57.72 -12.40
CA GLU A 35 4.95 -57.82 -13.17
C GLU A 35 5.81 -56.58 -12.89
N ASN A 36 7.14 -56.72 -12.98
CA ASN A 36 8.09 -55.84 -12.31
C ASN A 36 9.06 -55.18 -13.31
N THR A 37 8.78 -53.94 -13.72
CA THR A 37 9.70 -53.18 -14.58
C THR A 37 9.81 -51.70 -14.20
N SER A 38 11.07 -51.28 -14.04
CA SER A 38 11.59 -49.92 -14.13
C SER A 38 13.06 -50.07 -14.57
N PRO A 39 13.65 -49.17 -15.38
CA PRO A 39 13.68 -47.74 -15.03
C PRO A 39 13.47 -46.73 -16.19
N ASN A 40 13.12 -45.51 -15.79
CA ASN A 40 13.61 -44.22 -16.32
C ASN A 40 13.67 -43.98 -17.85
N GLU A 41 12.89 -42.99 -18.33
CA GLU A 41 13.51 -41.83 -19.01
C GLU A 41 12.65 -40.56 -18.99
N ASN A 42 13.28 -39.42 -19.27
CA ASN A 42 12.78 -38.07 -19.04
C ASN A 42 11.42 -37.74 -19.72
N LYS A 43 10.51 -37.15 -18.95
CA LYS A 43 9.56 -36.13 -19.45
C LYS A 43 9.77 -34.86 -18.63
N PRO A 44 9.77 -33.65 -19.23
CA PRO A 44 9.86 -32.41 -18.47
C PRO A 44 8.74 -32.31 -17.42
N VAL A 45 9.07 -31.79 -16.25
CA VAL A 45 8.05 -31.24 -15.35
C VAL A 45 7.59 -29.94 -15.99
N GLU A 46 6.42 -29.97 -16.61
CA GLU A 46 5.69 -28.75 -16.95
C GLU A 46 5.31 -28.08 -15.63
N ASP A 47 6.00 -26.98 -15.30
CA ASP A 47 5.72 -26.12 -14.15
C ASP A 47 4.37 -25.43 -14.36
N THR A 48 3.32 -26.21 -14.15
CA THR A 48 1.92 -25.82 -14.25
C THR A 48 1.53 -25.07 -12.99
N SER A 49 2.15 -23.89 -12.85
CA SER A 49 1.74 -22.77 -12.00
C SER A 49 0.37 -22.23 -12.44
N SER A 50 -0.61 -23.13 -12.37
CA SER A 50 -2.04 -22.91 -12.49
C SER A 50 -2.48 -22.13 -11.26
N ASN A 51 -2.23 -20.83 -11.32
CA ASN A 51 -2.59 -19.87 -10.30
C ASN A 51 -4.12 -19.79 -10.29
N ASP A 52 -4.79 -20.48 -9.35
CA ASP A 52 -6.23 -20.35 -9.08
C ASP A 52 -6.50 -18.94 -8.54
N GLY A 53 -6.52 -17.97 -9.46
CA GLY A 53 -6.29 -16.54 -9.23
C GLY A 53 -7.41 -15.77 -8.54
N ASN A 54 -8.15 -16.40 -7.64
CA ASN A 54 -9.18 -15.75 -6.83
C ASN A 54 -8.52 -14.93 -5.70
N ILE A 55 -8.39 -13.64 -5.94
CA ILE A 55 -8.10 -12.66 -4.88
C ILE A 55 -9.35 -12.59 -3.98
N VAL A 56 -9.22 -12.94 -2.71
CA VAL A 56 -10.34 -12.88 -1.73
C VAL A 56 -10.14 -11.80 -0.67
N LYS A 57 -8.92 -11.28 -0.53
CA LYS A 57 -8.61 -10.10 0.26
C LYS A 57 -7.70 -9.15 -0.50
N ILE A 58 -7.86 -7.85 -0.28
CA ILE A 58 -6.87 -6.85 -0.70
C ILE A 58 -6.36 -6.07 0.50
N GLY A 59 -5.13 -5.61 0.42
CA GLY A 59 -4.47 -4.76 1.39
C GLY A 59 -3.79 -3.58 0.73
N LEU A 60 -3.73 -2.47 1.46
CA LEU A 60 -2.92 -1.30 1.15
C LEU A 60 -2.02 -1.04 2.36
N GLY A 61 -0.74 -0.85 2.11
CA GLY A 61 0.26 -0.50 3.13
C GLY A 61 1.32 0.42 2.55
N HIS A 62 2.01 1.15 3.42
CA HIS A 62 2.87 2.27 3.05
C HIS A 62 4.02 2.46 4.04
N SER A 63 4.96 3.33 3.68
CA SER A 63 5.97 3.81 4.64
C SER A 63 6.45 5.18 4.22
N THR A 64 6.07 6.22 4.97
CA THR A 64 6.42 7.61 4.68
C THR A 64 7.57 8.10 5.56
N SER A 65 8.55 8.77 4.95
CA SER A 65 9.68 9.39 5.65
C SER A 65 10.02 10.77 5.09
N ILE A 66 10.33 11.71 5.99
CA ILE A 66 10.86 13.04 5.66
C ILE A 66 12.38 13.16 5.83
N GLY A 67 13.07 12.05 6.15
CA GLY A 67 14.48 12.06 6.57
C GLY A 67 15.48 12.66 5.57
N LYS A 68 15.11 12.75 4.28
CA LYS A 68 15.93 13.37 3.21
C LYS A 68 15.71 14.88 3.06
N SER A 69 14.78 15.46 3.83
CA SER A 69 14.52 16.90 3.85
C SER A 69 15.72 17.68 4.38
N LYS A 70 16.00 18.82 3.75
CA LYS A 70 17.18 19.65 3.97
C LYS A 70 16.82 21.03 4.49
N ASP A 71 17.61 21.46 5.46
CA ASP A 71 17.62 22.78 6.06
C ASP A 71 18.34 23.78 5.12
N LEU A 72 18.06 25.08 5.24
CA LEU A 72 18.90 26.13 4.66
C LEU A 72 20.26 26.12 5.38
N ALA A 73 21.32 25.88 4.62
CA ALA A 73 22.68 25.78 5.15
C ALA A 73 23.70 26.27 4.11
N VAL A 74 24.98 26.26 4.49
CA VAL A 74 26.11 26.48 3.58
C VAL A 74 27.00 25.24 3.66
N ASP A 75 27.44 24.72 2.51
CA ASP A 75 28.32 23.55 2.46
C ASP A 75 29.79 23.89 2.83
N LYS A 76 30.62 22.85 2.90
CA LYS A 76 32.04 22.97 3.28
C LYS A 76 32.88 23.84 2.32
N ASP A 77 32.39 24.11 1.11
CA ASP A 77 33.07 24.89 0.08
C ASP A 77 32.50 26.31 -0.03
N GLY A 78 31.57 26.69 0.85
CA GLY A 78 30.98 28.03 0.93
C GLY A 78 29.77 28.24 0.03
N LYS A 79 29.11 27.17 -0.45
CA LYS A 79 27.95 27.25 -1.34
C LYS A 79 26.63 26.99 -0.61
N ASP A 80 25.59 27.75 -0.95
CA ASP A 80 24.24 27.58 -0.39
C ASP A 80 23.66 26.18 -0.66
N ILE A 81 23.21 25.54 0.41
CA ILE A 81 22.28 24.41 0.40
C ILE A 81 20.88 24.99 0.62
N LEU A 82 20.08 25.06 -0.44
CA LEU A 82 18.70 25.54 -0.36
C LEU A 82 17.81 24.55 0.40
N PRO A 83 16.79 25.04 1.15
CA PRO A 83 15.90 24.16 1.88
C PRO A 83 15.00 23.36 0.92
N VAL A 84 14.76 22.11 1.28
CA VAL A 84 13.90 21.18 0.52
C VAL A 84 13.10 20.33 1.49
N GLY A 85 11.78 20.41 1.40
CA GLY A 85 10.91 19.39 2.01
C GLY A 85 10.80 18.21 1.06
N GLN A 86 11.36 17.07 1.43
CA GLN A 86 11.27 15.83 0.66
C GLN A 86 10.47 14.79 1.43
N VAL A 87 9.43 14.26 0.78
CA VAL A 87 8.59 13.17 1.29
C VAL A 87 8.83 11.95 0.41
N ASP A 88 9.49 10.94 0.97
CA ASP A 88 9.60 9.62 0.37
C ASP A 88 8.48 8.74 0.95
N THR A 89 7.56 8.27 0.11
CA THR A 89 6.50 7.33 0.52
C THR A 89 6.60 6.05 -0.31
N VAL A 90 6.94 4.93 0.33
CA VAL A 90 6.75 3.59 -0.24
C VAL A 90 5.26 3.24 -0.18
N ILE A 91 4.75 2.54 -1.19
CA ILE A 91 3.36 2.10 -1.29
C ILE A 91 3.33 0.65 -1.78
N ALA A 92 2.45 -0.19 -1.22
CA ALA A 92 2.20 -1.56 -1.66
C ALA A 92 0.69 -1.85 -1.71
N ALA A 93 0.18 -2.18 -2.90
CA ALA A 93 -1.11 -2.85 -3.05
C ALA A 93 -0.86 -4.37 -3.12
N VAL A 94 -1.57 -5.14 -2.30
CA VAL A 94 -1.37 -6.61 -2.22
C VAL A 94 -2.71 -7.33 -2.24
N GLY A 95 -2.83 -8.37 -3.05
CA GLY A 95 -4.01 -9.23 -3.17
C GLY A 95 -3.68 -10.62 -2.67
N PHE A 96 -4.51 -11.16 -1.78
CA PHE A 96 -4.27 -12.42 -1.08
C PHE A 96 -5.32 -13.48 -1.39
N ASP A 97 -4.89 -14.74 -1.36
CA ASP A 97 -5.77 -15.92 -1.38
C ASP A 97 -6.39 -16.20 0.00
N LYS A 98 -7.20 -17.26 0.07
CA LYS A 98 -7.85 -17.73 1.29
C LYS A 98 -6.90 -18.23 2.39
N ASP A 99 -5.65 -18.53 2.06
CA ASP A 99 -4.63 -19.06 2.96
C ASP A 99 -3.61 -17.97 3.38
N GLY A 100 -3.79 -16.73 2.92
CA GLY A 100 -2.92 -15.59 3.23
C GLY A 100 -1.65 -15.50 2.36
N LYS A 101 -1.64 -16.16 1.20
CA LYS A 101 -0.55 -16.04 0.21
C LYS A 101 -0.81 -14.92 -0.79
N VAL A 102 0.26 -14.28 -1.25
CA VAL A 102 0.20 -13.20 -2.25
C VAL A 102 -0.17 -13.78 -3.63
N VAL A 103 -1.31 -13.37 -4.17
CA VAL A 103 -1.77 -13.66 -5.55
C VAL A 103 -1.31 -12.58 -6.52
N LYS A 104 -1.34 -11.31 -6.08
CA LYS A 104 -0.84 -10.13 -6.81
C LYS A 104 -0.16 -9.18 -5.84
N VAL A 105 0.88 -8.47 -6.28
CA VAL A 105 1.48 -7.34 -5.55
C VAL A 105 1.97 -6.29 -6.53
N THR A 106 1.74 -5.01 -6.20
CA THR A 106 2.32 -3.86 -6.88
C THR A 106 2.96 -2.93 -5.85
N ILE A 107 4.24 -2.64 -6.01
CA ILE A 107 5.03 -1.80 -5.10
C ILE A 107 5.58 -0.59 -5.85
N ASP A 108 5.39 0.61 -5.29
CA ASP A 108 5.94 1.85 -5.84
C ASP A 108 6.61 2.72 -4.75
N THR A 109 7.18 3.85 -5.14
CA THR A 109 7.71 4.87 -4.23
C THR A 109 7.56 6.26 -4.82
N ALA A 110 6.77 7.11 -4.16
CA ALA A 110 6.82 8.55 -4.36
C ALA A 110 8.09 9.13 -3.73
N GLN A 111 8.74 10.11 -4.38
CA GLN A 111 9.90 10.85 -3.84
C GLN A 111 9.74 12.36 -4.06
N THR A 112 8.62 12.87 -3.57
CA THR A 112 8.11 14.22 -3.85
C THR A 112 8.93 15.29 -3.15
N LYS A 113 9.24 16.37 -3.86
CA LYS A 113 10.13 17.45 -3.37
C LYS A 113 9.50 18.82 -3.55
N VAL A 114 9.35 19.53 -2.46
CA VAL A 114 9.03 20.95 -2.42
C VAL A 114 10.33 21.71 -2.20
N ASN A 115 10.81 22.33 -3.27
CA ASN A 115 12.01 23.16 -3.28
C ASN A 115 11.67 24.59 -2.87
N PHE A 116 12.61 25.23 -2.17
CA PHE A 116 12.52 26.63 -1.75
C PHE A 116 13.73 27.43 -2.25
N ASP A 117 13.61 28.75 -2.32
CA ASP A 117 14.76 29.65 -2.45
C ASP A 117 15.33 30.07 -1.08
N LYS A 118 16.39 30.87 -1.11
CA LYS A 118 17.05 31.45 0.07
C LYS A 118 16.17 32.41 0.88
N ASP A 119 15.13 32.98 0.26
CA ASP A 119 14.16 33.89 0.86
C ASP A 119 12.90 33.10 1.30
N LEU A 120 13.03 31.76 1.33
CA LEU A 120 12.09 30.73 1.75
C LEU A 120 10.77 30.76 0.97
N LYS A 121 10.77 31.20 -0.29
CA LYS A 121 9.65 31.07 -1.22
C LYS A 121 9.66 29.70 -1.87
N VAL A 122 8.49 29.11 -2.12
CA VAL A 122 8.41 27.86 -2.88
C VAL A 122 8.79 28.12 -4.34
N THR A 123 9.70 27.30 -4.87
CA THR A 123 10.18 27.35 -6.27
C THR A 123 9.73 26.16 -7.11
N SER A 124 9.09 25.16 -6.50
CA SER A 124 8.42 24.07 -7.23
C SER A 124 7.08 24.54 -7.80
N ASP A 125 6.72 24.05 -8.98
CA ASP A 125 5.40 24.29 -9.55
C ASP A 125 4.33 23.56 -8.71
N LEU A 126 3.50 24.35 -8.01
CA LEU A 126 2.43 23.86 -7.16
C LEU A 126 1.28 23.17 -7.91
N THR A 127 1.29 23.21 -9.25
CA THR A 127 0.30 22.62 -10.14
C THR A 127 0.83 21.47 -11.00
N ALA A 128 2.13 21.17 -10.92
CA ALA A 128 2.73 20.07 -11.66
C ALA A 128 2.33 18.70 -11.10
N VAL A 129 2.14 17.73 -12.00
CA VAL A 129 1.92 16.32 -11.66
C VAL A 129 3.20 15.75 -11.05
N ASN A 130 3.12 15.26 -9.81
CA ASN A 130 4.25 14.64 -9.11
C ASN A 130 4.20 13.14 -9.37
N LYS A 131 5.25 12.60 -9.99
CA LYS A 131 5.33 11.19 -10.39
C LYS A 131 5.97 10.29 -9.35
N THR A 132 5.55 9.03 -9.33
CA THR A 132 6.27 7.94 -8.67
C THR A 132 7.42 7.36 -9.52
N LYS A 133 8.12 6.33 -9.02
CA LYS A 133 9.22 5.70 -9.76
C LYS A 133 8.74 4.78 -10.89
N VAL A 134 7.60 4.08 -10.73
CA VAL A 134 7.02 3.30 -11.84
C VAL A 134 6.53 4.23 -12.96
N GLU A 135 6.02 5.42 -12.65
CA GLU A 135 5.63 6.43 -13.64
C GLU A 135 6.79 7.12 -14.36
N LEU A 136 7.94 7.28 -13.68
CA LEU A 136 9.16 7.86 -14.25
C LEU A 136 9.88 6.88 -15.18
N LYS A 137 9.85 5.58 -14.88
CA LYS A 137 10.58 4.53 -15.62
C LYS A 137 12.05 4.93 -15.78
N ASP A 138 12.50 5.11 -17.02
CA ASP A 138 13.89 5.43 -17.36
C ASP A 138 14.27 6.89 -17.03
N ASP A 139 13.29 7.79 -16.84
CA ASP A 139 13.53 9.18 -16.39
C ASP A 139 14.00 9.24 -14.93
N TYR A 140 13.77 8.19 -14.13
CA TYR A 140 14.36 8.06 -12.78
C TYR A 140 15.88 7.86 -12.83
N GLY A 141 16.39 7.23 -13.90
CA GLY A 141 17.81 7.24 -14.29
C GLY A 141 18.76 6.44 -13.39
N MET A 142 18.27 5.47 -12.61
CA MET A 142 19.08 4.62 -11.74
C MET A 142 20.09 3.76 -12.50
N VAL A 143 19.86 3.39 -13.77
CA VAL A 143 20.77 2.58 -14.61
C VAL A 143 22.22 3.11 -14.60
N LYS A 144 22.38 4.43 -14.48
CA LYS A 144 23.68 5.10 -14.40
C LYS A 144 24.47 4.71 -13.14
N ALA A 145 23.79 4.56 -12.00
CA ALA A 145 24.36 4.14 -10.72
C ALA A 145 24.24 2.61 -10.46
N SER A 146 23.29 1.95 -11.12
CA SER A 146 22.97 0.52 -10.98
C SER A 146 24.12 -0.36 -11.49
N GLU A 147 24.68 -1.18 -10.61
CA GLU A 147 25.75 -2.14 -10.95
C GLU A 147 25.27 -3.14 -12.01
N ILE A 148 24.06 -3.69 -11.81
CA ILE A 148 23.41 -4.66 -12.72
C ILE A 148 22.72 -4.03 -13.94
N LYS A 149 22.87 -2.72 -14.16
CA LYS A 149 22.32 -1.98 -15.32
C LYS A 149 20.79 -2.09 -15.53
N LYS A 150 20.05 -2.41 -14.47
CA LYS A 150 18.60 -2.29 -14.38
C LYS A 150 18.16 -0.95 -13.78
N GLU A 151 17.04 -0.42 -14.26
CA GLU A 151 16.29 0.67 -13.59
C GLU A 151 15.60 0.18 -12.31
N TRP A 152 15.13 1.12 -11.48
CA TRP A 152 14.46 0.78 -10.22
C TRP A 152 13.22 -0.10 -10.42
N TYR A 153 12.33 0.25 -11.34
CA TYR A 153 11.10 -0.51 -11.60
C TYR A 153 11.40 -1.96 -12.03
N GLN A 154 12.45 -2.15 -12.86
CA GLN A 154 12.90 -3.47 -13.33
C GLN A 154 13.52 -4.35 -12.23
N GLN A 155 13.84 -3.80 -11.06
CA GLN A 155 14.24 -4.57 -9.88
C GLN A 155 13.03 -4.90 -9.01
N ILE A 156 12.13 -3.95 -8.80
CA ILE A 156 10.91 -4.17 -8.03
C ILE A 156 9.98 -5.18 -8.71
N GLU A 157 9.89 -5.18 -10.04
CA GLU A 157 9.16 -6.19 -10.81
C GLU A 157 9.65 -7.64 -10.52
N GLU A 158 10.95 -7.84 -10.25
CA GLU A 158 11.49 -9.15 -9.86
C GLU A 158 11.26 -9.48 -8.38
N LEU A 159 11.26 -8.48 -7.51
CA LEU A 159 10.87 -8.62 -6.11
C LEU A 159 9.39 -9.01 -5.99
N GLU A 160 8.51 -8.38 -6.78
CA GLU A 160 7.10 -8.69 -6.90
C GLU A 160 6.88 -10.13 -7.37
N LYS A 161 7.54 -10.54 -8.48
CA LYS A 161 7.49 -11.93 -8.99
C LYS A 161 7.89 -12.94 -7.92
N TRP A 162 8.93 -12.65 -7.13
CA TRP A 162 9.38 -13.51 -6.04
C TRP A 162 8.38 -13.59 -4.87
N MET A 163 7.58 -12.55 -4.63
CA MET A 163 6.56 -12.57 -3.56
C MET A 163 5.33 -13.43 -3.92
N ILE A 164 5.03 -13.66 -5.20
CA ILE A 164 3.85 -14.43 -5.61
C ILE A 164 3.88 -15.87 -5.05
N GLY A 165 2.73 -16.34 -4.56
CA GLY A 165 2.57 -17.66 -3.94
C GLY A 165 3.17 -17.79 -2.54
N LYS A 166 3.84 -16.76 -2.00
CA LYS A 166 4.42 -16.75 -0.65
C LYS A 166 3.46 -16.14 0.37
N THR A 167 3.53 -16.63 1.60
CA THR A 167 2.95 -15.97 2.78
C THR A 167 3.80 -14.79 3.21
N VAL A 168 3.22 -13.86 3.96
CA VAL A 168 3.93 -12.67 4.45
C VAL A 168 5.06 -13.04 5.43
N ASP A 169 4.93 -14.12 6.20
CA ASP A 169 6.03 -14.58 7.07
C ASP A 169 7.20 -15.18 6.27
N GLU A 170 6.97 -15.83 5.12
CA GLU A 170 8.03 -16.22 4.19
C GLU A 170 8.73 -14.99 3.58
N ILE A 171 7.97 -13.95 3.23
CA ILE A 171 8.49 -12.69 2.66
C ILE A 171 9.34 -11.93 3.69
N LYS A 172 8.84 -11.78 4.92
CA LYS A 172 9.57 -11.18 6.05
C LYS A 172 10.82 -11.97 6.46
N SER A 173 10.84 -13.27 6.19
CA SER A 173 12.00 -14.15 6.44
C SER A 173 13.02 -14.16 5.28
N MET A 174 12.89 -13.26 4.30
CA MET A 174 13.88 -13.09 3.24
C MET A 174 15.28 -12.86 3.83
N LYS A 175 16.26 -13.63 3.37
CA LYS A 175 17.67 -13.38 3.68
C LYS A 175 18.13 -12.10 2.98
N VAL A 176 18.77 -11.22 3.73
CA VAL A 176 19.34 -9.96 3.26
C VAL A 176 20.77 -9.80 3.75
N LYS A 177 21.54 -8.93 3.08
CA LYS A 177 22.92 -8.57 3.43
C LYS A 177 23.17 -7.07 3.25
N GLU A 178 24.15 -6.57 3.98
CA GLU A 178 24.74 -5.25 3.74
C GLU A 178 25.68 -5.33 2.55
N ARG A 179 25.46 -4.46 1.55
CA ARG A 179 26.41 -4.24 0.44
C ARG A 179 27.29 -3.02 0.72
N ASP A 180 26.69 -1.95 1.23
CA ASP A 180 27.35 -0.68 1.56
C ASP A 180 26.53 0.08 2.61
N GLU A 181 27.08 1.18 3.15
CA GLU A 181 26.45 1.97 4.22
C GLU A 181 25.05 2.48 3.90
N SER A 182 24.72 2.69 2.61
CA SER A 182 23.41 3.13 2.14
C SER A 182 22.48 1.98 1.74
N HIS A 183 23.00 0.73 1.68
CA HIS A 183 22.30 -0.45 1.20
C HIS A 183 22.51 -1.65 2.12
N LYS A 184 21.90 -1.56 3.32
CA LYS A 184 22.14 -2.49 4.44
C LYS A 184 21.39 -3.82 4.37
N SER A 185 20.28 -3.85 3.64
CA SER A 185 19.42 -5.03 3.52
C SER A 185 18.99 -5.25 2.07
N VAL A 186 19.97 -5.62 1.24
CA VAL A 186 19.80 -6.07 -0.15
C VAL A 186 19.54 -7.58 -0.16
N PRO A 187 18.69 -8.14 -1.05
CA PRO A 187 18.40 -9.58 -1.07
C PRO A 187 19.64 -10.48 -1.19
N ASP A 188 19.67 -11.52 -0.37
CA ASP A 188 20.65 -12.62 -0.37
C ASP A 188 19.97 -13.98 -0.55
N VAL A 189 18.93 -14.01 -1.39
CA VAL A 189 18.27 -15.22 -1.90
C VAL A 189 18.71 -15.44 -3.35
N PRO A 190 19.12 -16.66 -3.77
CA PRO A 190 19.74 -16.89 -5.09
C PRO A 190 18.96 -16.29 -6.27
N GLU A 191 17.63 -16.37 -6.20
CA GLU A 191 16.68 -15.89 -7.20
C GLU A 191 16.76 -14.38 -7.45
N LEU A 192 17.13 -13.58 -6.43
CA LEU A 192 17.16 -12.12 -6.49
C LEU A 192 18.57 -11.52 -6.50
N THR A 193 19.61 -12.27 -6.11
CA THR A 193 20.98 -11.73 -5.93
C THR A 193 21.60 -11.05 -7.15
N SER A 194 21.15 -11.39 -8.37
CA SER A 194 21.58 -10.77 -9.65
C SER A 194 20.54 -9.81 -10.24
N LEU A 195 19.35 -9.72 -9.65
CA LEU A 195 18.17 -9.04 -10.18
C LEU A 195 17.76 -7.81 -9.36
N VAL A 196 18.06 -7.79 -8.06
CA VAL A 196 17.65 -6.75 -7.10
C VAL A 196 18.86 -6.34 -6.26
N THR A 197 19.25 -5.07 -6.38
CA THR A 197 20.40 -4.46 -5.69
C THR A 197 20.03 -3.23 -4.85
N VAL A 198 18.74 -2.94 -4.72
CA VAL A 198 18.18 -1.97 -3.76
C VAL A 198 17.91 -2.61 -2.41
N THR A 199 17.82 -1.79 -1.35
CA THR A 199 17.35 -2.23 -0.03
C THR A 199 15.86 -2.49 -0.04
N VAL A 200 15.42 -3.60 0.57
CA VAL A 200 14.04 -4.10 0.47
C VAL A 200 13.19 -4.01 1.74
N GLU A 201 13.77 -3.60 2.88
CA GLU A 201 13.07 -3.54 4.18
C GLU A 201 11.76 -2.73 4.13
N GLY A 202 11.77 -1.54 3.52
CA GLY A 202 10.57 -0.71 3.39
C GLY A 202 9.48 -1.32 2.51
N TYR A 203 9.84 -2.10 1.49
CA TYR A 203 8.88 -2.80 0.64
C TYR A 203 8.28 -4.01 1.37
N ILE A 204 9.11 -4.76 2.11
CA ILE A 204 8.65 -5.86 2.98
C ILE A 204 7.73 -5.34 4.08
N ALA A 205 8.05 -4.19 4.70
CA ALA A 205 7.23 -3.56 5.72
C ALA A 205 5.86 -3.11 5.18
N ALA A 206 5.81 -2.49 4.00
CA ALA A 206 4.55 -2.09 3.36
C ALA A 206 3.68 -3.30 2.98
N VAL A 207 4.28 -4.41 2.52
CA VAL A 207 3.56 -5.68 2.27
C VAL A 207 3.07 -6.33 3.58
N GLU A 208 3.84 -6.22 4.67
CA GLU A 208 3.41 -6.67 5.99
C GLU A 208 2.25 -5.82 6.54
N GLU A 209 2.26 -4.50 6.34
CA GLU A 209 1.14 -3.63 6.71
C GLU A 209 -0.11 -3.96 5.88
N ALA A 210 0.02 -4.05 4.56
CA ALA A 210 -1.08 -4.42 3.66
C ALA A 210 -1.77 -5.73 4.10
N TYR A 211 -1.02 -6.71 4.61
CA TYR A 211 -1.60 -7.93 5.15
C TYR A 211 -2.33 -7.75 6.49
N LYS A 212 -1.86 -6.85 7.37
CA LYS A 212 -2.52 -6.51 8.63
C LYS A 212 -3.80 -5.69 8.43
N THR A 213 -3.83 -4.85 7.39
CA THR A 213 -4.98 -4.01 7.02
C THR A 213 -5.94 -4.70 6.03
N ALA A 214 -5.63 -5.92 5.60
CA ALA A 214 -6.33 -6.59 4.50
C ALA A 214 -7.83 -6.81 4.76
N VAL A 215 -8.66 -6.31 3.84
CA VAL A 215 -10.13 -6.45 3.87
C VAL A 215 -10.60 -7.59 2.98
N GLU A 216 -11.66 -8.27 3.38
CA GLU A 216 -12.37 -9.23 2.51
C GLU A 216 -13.18 -8.50 1.45
N ILE A 217 -13.14 -9.00 0.21
CA ILE A 217 -13.79 -8.41 -0.96
C ILE A 217 -14.83 -9.37 -1.57
N GLY A 218 -15.51 -8.93 -2.63
CA GLY A 218 -16.39 -9.81 -3.40
C GLY A 218 -15.65 -10.99 -4.06
N SER A 219 -16.40 -12.01 -4.46
CA SER A 219 -15.88 -13.10 -5.31
C SER A 219 -15.66 -12.65 -6.74
N GLY A 220 -14.64 -13.18 -7.42
CA GLY A 220 -14.41 -12.95 -8.86
C GLY A 220 -13.40 -11.83 -9.18
N ALA A 221 -12.57 -11.43 -8.22
CA ALA A 221 -11.44 -10.53 -8.49
C ALA A 221 -10.27 -11.27 -9.14
N GLU A 222 -9.94 -10.88 -10.38
CA GLU A 222 -8.84 -11.48 -11.18
C GLU A 222 -7.57 -10.63 -11.20
N THR A 223 -7.73 -9.31 -11.15
CA THR A 223 -6.63 -8.33 -11.28
C THR A 223 -6.57 -7.38 -10.09
N LEU A 224 -5.38 -6.86 -9.83
CA LEU A 224 -5.14 -5.86 -8.79
C LEU A 224 -4.35 -4.67 -9.34
N GLY A 225 -4.87 -3.47 -9.09
CA GLY A 225 -4.25 -2.20 -9.40
C GLY A 225 -3.74 -1.44 -8.18
N LEU A 226 -2.66 -0.70 -8.38
CA LEU A 226 -2.22 0.40 -7.51
C LEU A 226 -2.28 1.71 -8.31
N GLY A 227 -2.84 2.77 -7.72
CA GLY A 227 -2.79 4.13 -8.28
C GLY A 227 -2.83 5.19 -7.19
N HIS A 228 -2.54 6.42 -7.56
CA HIS A 228 -2.29 7.52 -6.61
C HIS A 228 -2.72 8.89 -7.16
N GLU A 229 -2.70 9.89 -6.28
CA GLU A 229 -2.70 11.31 -6.65
C GLU A 229 -1.74 12.01 -5.69
N ILE A 230 -0.84 12.84 -6.23
CA ILE A 230 0.28 13.40 -5.45
C ILE A 230 0.34 14.91 -5.67
N SER A 231 -0.24 15.64 -4.71
CA SER A 231 -0.36 17.09 -4.77
C SER A 231 0.55 17.78 -3.76
N ILE A 232 1.40 18.70 -4.25
CA ILE A 232 2.15 19.63 -3.39
C ILE A 232 1.45 20.97 -3.18
N GLY A 233 0.26 21.17 -3.77
CA GLY A 233 -0.39 22.48 -3.94
C GLY A 233 -0.82 23.21 -2.66
N LYS A 234 -0.66 22.59 -1.48
CA LYS A 234 -0.90 23.19 -0.16
C LYS A 234 0.36 23.73 0.51
N SER A 235 1.53 23.52 -0.11
CA SER A 235 2.82 24.04 0.35
C SER A 235 2.85 25.57 0.36
N LYS A 236 3.63 26.14 1.27
CA LYS A 236 3.72 27.60 1.50
C LYS A 236 5.15 28.01 1.71
N GLY A 237 5.53 29.15 1.16
CA GLY A 237 6.77 29.83 1.52
C GLY A 237 6.58 30.80 2.69
N LEU A 238 7.67 31.40 3.17
CA LEU A 238 7.62 32.48 4.14
C LEU A 238 6.84 33.67 3.57
N GLU A 239 5.78 34.10 4.23
CA GLU A 239 5.02 35.31 3.89
C GLU A 239 4.75 36.14 5.14
N VAL A 240 5.00 37.45 5.08
CA VAL A 240 4.55 38.40 6.12
C VAL A 240 3.50 39.31 5.48
N LYS A 241 2.26 39.21 5.96
CA LYS A 241 1.12 39.94 5.42
C LYS A 241 0.27 40.51 6.56
N ASP A 242 -0.06 41.80 6.48
CA ASP A 242 -0.86 42.52 7.48
C ASP A 242 -0.32 42.37 8.93
N GLY A 243 1.01 42.25 9.06
CA GLY A 243 1.71 42.03 10.35
C GLY A 243 1.72 40.57 10.84
N LYS A 244 1.10 39.63 10.12
CA LYS A 244 1.10 38.20 10.42
C LYS A 244 2.13 37.46 9.57
N GLU A 245 3.03 36.74 10.24
CA GLU A 245 3.95 35.80 9.60
C GLU A 245 3.26 34.46 9.32
N THR A 246 3.53 33.89 8.15
CA THR A 246 3.24 32.52 7.74
C THR A 246 4.58 31.86 7.47
N LEU A 247 4.94 30.87 8.28
CA LEU A 247 6.20 30.12 8.13
C LEU A 247 6.17 29.19 6.91
N PRO A 248 7.33 28.81 6.35
CA PRO A 248 7.39 27.87 5.25
C PRO A 248 6.96 26.47 5.69
N ALA A 249 6.20 25.80 4.84
CA ALA A 249 5.86 24.39 5.01
C ALA A 249 5.77 23.71 3.63
N ALA A 250 6.51 22.63 3.45
CA ALA A 250 6.23 21.68 2.40
C ALA A 250 5.05 20.82 2.85
N GLN A 251 3.98 20.76 2.07
CA GLN A 251 2.90 19.80 2.28
C GLN A 251 2.77 18.93 1.03
N VAL A 252 2.87 17.62 1.23
CA VAL A 252 2.62 16.61 0.20
C VAL A 252 1.39 15.82 0.64
N ASP A 253 0.31 15.97 -0.12
CA ASP A 253 -0.87 15.12 0.01
C ASP A 253 -0.72 13.98 -1.01
N THR A 254 -0.54 12.75 -0.52
CA THR A 254 -0.43 11.52 -1.33
C THR A 254 -1.70 10.70 -1.12
N VAL A 255 -2.63 10.71 -2.07
CA VAL A 255 -3.71 9.72 -2.19
C VAL A 255 -3.13 8.40 -2.69
N MET A 256 -3.62 7.28 -2.17
CA MET A 256 -3.20 5.93 -2.53
C MET A 256 -4.45 5.04 -2.64
N ALA A 257 -4.55 4.23 -3.70
CA ALA A 257 -5.69 3.33 -3.91
C ALA A 257 -5.22 1.93 -4.34
N ALA A 258 -5.56 0.90 -3.55
CA ALA A 258 -5.46 -0.50 -3.95
C ALA A 258 -6.85 -0.97 -4.40
N THR A 259 -7.01 -1.40 -5.66
CA THR A 259 -8.33 -1.76 -6.21
C THR A 259 -8.27 -3.06 -7.00
N ALA A 260 -9.17 -3.99 -6.69
CA ALA A 260 -9.32 -5.25 -7.41
C ALA A 260 -10.53 -5.22 -8.34
N PHE A 261 -10.40 -5.87 -9.51
CA PHE A 261 -11.41 -5.85 -10.58
C PHE A 261 -11.79 -7.25 -11.07
N ASP A 262 -13.02 -7.39 -11.58
CA ASP A 262 -13.54 -8.60 -12.24
C ASP A 262 -13.15 -8.68 -13.73
N GLU A 263 -13.53 -9.77 -14.41
CA GLU A 263 -13.26 -10.01 -15.84
C GLU A 263 -13.82 -8.91 -16.77
N ASP A 264 -14.87 -8.20 -16.32
CA ASP A 264 -15.51 -7.06 -17.00
C ASP A 264 -14.85 -5.71 -16.67
N GLY A 265 -13.87 -5.67 -15.75
CA GLY A 265 -13.21 -4.45 -15.30
C GLY A 265 -14.00 -3.62 -14.27
N LYS A 266 -14.96 -4.23 -13.55
CA LYS A 266 -15.71 -3.59 -12.45
C LYS A 266 -15.02 -3.81 -11.12
N VAL A 267 -15.13 -2.84 -10.21
CA VAL A 267 -14.52 -2.90 -8.86
C VAL A 267 -15.17 -4.00 -8.03
N VAL A 268 -14.37 -4.98 -7.59
CA VAL A 268 -14.77 -6.04 -6.65
C VAL A 268 -14.47 -5.63 -5.20
N GLY A 269 -13.49 -4.76 -5.01
CA GLY A 269 -13.18 -4.07 -3.76
C GLY A 269 -12.09 -3.01 -3.96
N THR A 270 -12.08 -2.00 -3.11
CA THR A 270 -11.09 -0.92 -3.14
C THR A 270 -10.78 -0.44 -1.71
N ILE A 271 -9.52 -0.08 -1.45
CA ILE A 271 -9.05 0.61 -0.24
C ILE A 271 -8.40 1.90 -0.69
N ILE A 272 -8.82 3.04 -0.12
CA ILE A 272 -8.32 4.38 -0.45
C ILE A 272 -7.86 5.08 0.81
N ASP A 273 -6.61 5.54 0.82
CA ASP A 273 -6.03 6.32 1.91
C ASP A 273 -5.36 7.61 1.41
N ASN A 274 -4.98 8.48 2.34
CA ASN A 274 -4.32 9.76 2.05
C ASN A 274 -3.32 10.13 3.15
N ALA A 275 -2.03 10.19 2.82
CA ALA A 275 -1.00 10.79 3.67
C ALA A 275 -0.97 12.31 3.45
N GLN A 276 -1.17 13.12 4.51
CA GLN A 276 -1.05 14.58 4.43
C GLN A 276 0.24 15.04 5.13
N THR A 277 1.37 14.67 4.54
CA THR A 277 2.70 14.84 5.14
C THR A 277 3.14 16.30 5.09
N LYS A 278 3.71 16.79 6.19
CA LYS A 278 4.26 18.14 6.29
C LYS A 278 5.72 18.12 6.73
N VAL A 279 6.50 19.01 6.14
CA VAL A 279 7.83 19.42 6.63
C VAL A 279 7.75 20.92 6.88
N GLU A 280 7.75 21.31 8.15
CA GLU A 280 7.62 22.68 8.61
C GLU A 280 9.01 23.27 8.90
N PHE A 281 9.21 24.55 8.58
CA PHE A 281 10.48 25.25 8.72
C PHE A 281 10.32 26.50 9.60
N ASP A 282 11.39 26.93 10.29
CA ASP A 282 11.45 28.26 10.89
C ASP A 282 11.71 29.35 9.83
N ASN A 283 11.69 30.63 10.23
CA ASN A 283 11.97 31.75 9.33
C ASN A 283 13.45 31.92 8.96
N LYS A 284 14.30 30.93 9.27
CA LYS A 284 15.69 30.78 8.80
C LYS A 284 15.86 29.55 7.90
N GLY A 285 14.79 28.81 7.61
CA GLY A 285 14.84 27.60 6.79
C GLY A 285 15.35 26.36 7.51
N ILE A 286 15.36 26.34 8.85
CA ILE A 286 15.67 25.15 9.64
C ILE A 286 14.40 24.33 9.85
N ILE A 287 14.47 23.02 9.64
CA ILE A 287 13.32 22.11 9.79
C ILE A 287 12.96 21.98 11.27
N THR A 288 11.68 22.21 11.57
CA THR A 288 11.10 22.12 12.92
C THR A 288 10.33 20.83 13.16
N THR A 289 9.93 20.13 12.10
CA THR A 289 9.35 18.78 12.18
C THR A 289 10.42 17.75 12.52
N ASP A 290 10.20 16.94 13.56
CA ASP A 290 11.11 15.83 13.88
C ASP A 290 11.13 14.79 12.75
N LYS A 291 12.32 14.57 12.17
CA LYS A 291 12.54 13.65 11.04
C LYS A 291 12.40 12.17 11.43
N ASN A 292 12.26 11.87 12.72
CA ASN A 292 12.10 10.52 13.28
C ASN A 292 10.67 10.20 13.73
N THR A 293 9.76 11.18 13.69
CA THR A 293 8.35 11.00 14.09
C THR A 293 7.62 10.13 13.07
N GLU A 294 6.79 9.21 13.57
CA GLU A 294 5.94 8.33 12.77
C GLU A 294 4.90 9.15 11.99
N ILE A 295 4.95 9.07 10.65
CA ILE A 295 4.05 9.82 9.76
C ILE A 295 2.86 8.92 9.39
N LYS A 296 1.69 9.26 9.92
CA LYS A 296 0.45 8.49 9.75
C LYS A 296 -0.45 9.04 8.66
N THR A 297 -1.15 8.15 7.97
CA THR A 297 -2.23 8.49 7.05
C THR A 297 -3.54 8.85 7.76
N LYS A 298 -4.59 9.16 7.00
CA LYS A 298 -5.92 9.45 7.59
C LYS A 298 -6.63 8.21 8.11
N VAL A 299 -6.44 7.04 7.52
CA VAL A 299 -6.97 5.79 8.10
C VAL A 299 -6.26 5.49 9.42
N GLU A 300 -4.93 5.54 9.46
CA GLU A 300 -4.14 5.32 10.67
C GLU A 300 -4.43 6.31 11.81
N LEU A 301 -4.72 7.58 11.48
CA LEU A 301 -5.10 8.59 12.46
C LEU A 301 -6.51 8.35 13.04
N GLY A 302 -7.45 7.79 12.29
CA GLY A 302 -8.83 7.57 12.74
C GLY A 302 -9.47 8.85 13.30
N ASP A 303 -10.08 8.76 14.49
CA ASP A 303 -10.65 9.92 15.22
C ASP A 303 -9.59 10.98 15.63
N ALA A 304 -8.28 10.67 15.59
CA ALA A 304 -7.24 11.66 15.83
C ALA A 304 -7.05 12.64 14.66
N TYR A 305 -7.57 12.32 13.46
CA TYR A 305 -7.64 13.28 12.35
C TYR A 305 -8.62 14.43 12.65
N GLY A 306 -9.67 14.15 13.44
CA GLY A 306 -10.53 15.16 14.08
C GLY A 306 -11.49 15.90 13.14
N MET A 307 -11.71 15.43 11.92
CA MET A 307 -12.61 16.03 10.92
C MET A 307 -14.07 16.00 11.37
N LYS A 308 -14.47 15.08 12.26
CA LYS A 308 -15.80 14.95 12.87
C LYS A 308 -16.31 16.25 13.50
N LYS A 309 -15.41 17.14 13.92
CA LYS A 309 -15.71 18.49 14.46
C LYS A 309 -16.11 19.52 13.39
N ALA A 310 -15.69 19.32 12.14
CA ALA A 310 -16.00 20.18 10.98
C ALA A 310 -16.98 19.51 9.99
N SER A 311 -17.19 18.21 10.12
CA SER A 311 -18.06 17.39 9.29
C SER A 311 -19.53 17.70 9.56
N THR A 312 -20.24 18.20 8.53
CA THR A 312 -21.67 18.52 8.63
C THR A 312 -22.57 17.30 8.82
N ILE A 313 -22.05 16.09 8.58
CA ILE A 313 -22.72 14.82 8.82
C ILE A 313 -22.20 14.05 10.05
N GLY A 314 -21.31 14.66 10.86
CA GLY A 314 -20.80 14.06 12.10
C GLY A 314 -19.89 12.83 11.93
N LYS A 315 -19.45 12.53 10.70
CA LYS A 315 -18.51 11.44 10.37
C LYS A 315 -17.07 11.93 10.24
N GLU A 316 -16.10 11.16 10.73
CA GLU A 316 -14.67 11.33 10.42
C GLU A 316 -14.34 11.08 8.94
N TRP A 317 -13.10 11.35 8.52
CA TRP A 317 -12.69 11.12 7.14
C TRP A 317 -12.75 9.64 6.74
N PHE A 318 -12.24 8.73 7.57
CA PHE A 318 -12.25 7.29 7.28
C PHE A 318 -13.68 6.72 7.23
N GLU A 319 -14.60 7.25 8.05
CA GLU A 319 -16.03 6.89 8.01
C GLU A 319 -16.77 7.37 6.75
N GLN A 320 -16.16 8.28 5.97
CA GLN A 320 -16.68 8.77 4.69
C GLN A 320 -16.02 8.04 3.52
N ILE A 321 -14.69 7.80 3.55
CA ILE A 321 -14.04 7.03 2.49
C ILE A 321 -14.59 5.60 2.44
N ALA A 322 -14.82 4.96 3.58
CA ALA A 322 -15.39 3.61 3.66
C ALA A 322 -16.81 3.48 3.09
N GLU A 323 -17.55 4.58 2.94
CA GLU A 323 -18.86 4.58 2.28
C GLU A 323 -18.74 4.84 0.77
N PHE A 324 -17.69 5.56 0.37
CA PHE A 324 -17.36 5.80 -1.02
C PHE A 324 -16.78 4.55 -1.69
N GLU A 325 -15.89 3.84 -0.99
CA GLU A 325 -15.35 2.52 -1.38
C GLU A 325 -16.49 1.52 -1.63
N LYS A 326 -17.43 1.38 -0.69
CA LYS A 326 -18.63 0.53 -0.84
C LYS A 326 -19.50 0.92 -2.04
N TRP A 327 -19.59 2.21 -2.35
CA TRP A 327 -20.36 2.70 -3.50
C TRP A 327 -19.68 2.37 -4.85
N MET A 328 -18.36 2.24 -4.88
CA MET A 328 -17.63 1.81 -6.09
C MET A 328 -17.84 0.32 -6.41
N VAL A 329 -18.11 -0.53 -5.42
CA VAL A 329 -18.25 -1.98 -5.64
C VAL A 329 -19.35 -2.30 -6.66
N GLY A 330 -19.02 -3.12 -7.64
CA GLY A 330 -19.88 -3.48 -8.77
C GLY A 330 -19.91 -2.45 -9.91
N LYS A 331 -19.14 -1.36 -9.83
CA LYS A 331 -19.09 -0.32 -10.87
C LYS A 331 -17.86 -0.42 -11.75
N SER A 332 -18.03 -0.08 -13.02
CA SER A 332 -16.93 0.25 -13.92
C SER A 332 -16.28 1.59 -13.54
N VAL A 333 -15.01 1.76 -13.93
CA VAL A 333 -14.27 3.01 -13.70
C VAL A 333 -14.93 4.22 -14.38
N ASP A 334 -15.58 4.04 -15.53
CA ASP A 334 -16.23 5.15 -16.22
C ASP A 334 -17.54 5.58 -15.55
N GLU A 335 -18.28 4.68 -14.88
CA GLU A 335 -19.36 5.06 -13.96
C GLU A 335 -18.85 5.85 -12.74
N ILE A 336 -17.68 5.47 -12.22
CA ILE A 336 -17.04 6.14 -11.07
C ILE A 336 -16.57 7.55 -11.48
N LYS A 337 -15.96 7.71 -12.66
CA LYS A 337 -15.63 9.03 -13.25
C LYS A 337 -16.87 9.86 -13.58
N ALA A 338 -17.98 9.24 -13.97
CA ALA A 338 -19.24 9.90 -14.27
C ALA A 338 -20.05 10.29 -13.02
N LEU A 339 -19.50 10.13 -11.80
CA LEU A 339 -20.13 10.56 -10.57
C LEU A 339 -20.52 12.05 -10.64
N LYS A 340 -21.82 12.32 -10.48
CA LYS A 340 -22.31 13.69 -10.35
C LYS A 340 -21.81 14.32 -9.05
N VAL A 341 -21.09 15.42 -9.19
CA VAL A 341 -20.53 16.22 -8.08
C VAL A 341 -21.03 17.68 -8.13
N LYS A 342 -20.81 18.43 -7.05
CA LYS A 342 -21.09 19.86 -6.94
C LYS A 342 -20.03 20.59 -6.11
N GLU A 343 -19.94 21.90 -6.30
CA GLU A 343 -19.27 22.78 -5.35
C GLU A 343 -20.15 23.02 -4.12
N ARG A 344 -19.58 22.78 -2.94
CA ARG A 344 -20.18 23.11 -1.63
C ARG A 344 -19.61 24.41 -1.07
N ASP A 345 -18.30 24.58 -1.22
CA ASP A 345 -17.53 25.77 -0.82
C ASP A 345 -16.21 25.81 -1.60
N ALA A 346 -15.48 26.93 -1.50
CA ALA A 346 -14.26 27.16 -2.27
C ALA A 346 -13.12 26.15 -2.02
N SER A 347 -13.16 25.37 -0.94
CA SER A 347 -12.23 24.26 -0.65
C SER A 347 -12.80 22.87 -1.01
N HIS A 348 -14.10 22.79 -1.34
CA HIS A 348 -14.84 21.56 -1.58
C HIS A 348 -15.67 21.67 -2.87
N LYS A 349 -14.97 21.64 -4.01
CA LYS A 349 -15.54 21.89 -5.34
C LYS A 349 -16.19 20.68 -6.00
N HIS A 350 -15.79 19.48 -5.60
CA HIS A 350 -16.25 18.23 -6.19
C HIS A 350 -16.68 17.25 -5.08
N VAL A 351 -17.72 17.63 -4.32
CA VAL A 351 -18.38 16.71 -3.37
C VAL A 351 -19.52 15.96 -4.07
N PRO A 352 -19.85 14.71 -3.70
CA PRO A 352 -20.93 13.96 -4.34
C PRO A 352 -22.29 14.66 -4.30
N ASP A 353 -23.04 14.54 -5.40
CA ASP A 353 -24.39 15.11 -5.57
C ASP A 353 -25.40 14.08 -6.09
N ILE A 354 -25.34 12.89 -5.50
CA ILE A 354 -26.28 11.78 -5.69
C ILE A 354 -26.90 11.34 -4.34
N PRO A 355 -28.15 10.85 -4.30
CA PRO A 355 -28.84 10.48 -3.04
C PRO A 355 -28.08 9.47 -2.17
N GLU A 356 -27.35 8.54 -2.78
CA GLU A 356 -26.61 7.45 -2.15
C GLU A 356 -25.40 7.96 -1.33
N LEU A 357 -24.83 9.10 -1.71
CA LEU A 357 -23.60 9.65 -1.12
C LEU A 357 -23.80 10.96 -0.37
N THR A 358 -24.84 11.75 -0.68
CA THR A 358 -25.01 13.12 -0.13
C THR A 358 -25.18 13.20 1.40
N SER A 359 -25.56 12.10 2.06
CA SER A 359 -25.63 12.00 3.53
C SER A 359 -24.48 11.21 4.17
N THR A 360 -23.57 10.64 3.38
CA THR A 360 -22.50 9.73 3.84
C THR A 360 -21.10 10.21 3.46
N VAL A 361 -20.96 11.03 2.41
CA VAL A 361 -19.69 11.54 1.87
C VAL A 361 -19.83 13.03 1.54
N THR A 362 -19.04 13.85 2.22
CA THR A 362 -19.05 15.32 2.11
C THR A 362 -17.70 15.93 1.77
N VAL A 363 -16.67 15.10 1.61
CA VAL A 363 -15.32 15.48 1.16
C VAL A 363 -15.27 15.63 -0.35
N THR A 364 -14.25 16.34 -0.85
CA THR A 364 -13.91 16.36 -2.29
C THR A 364 -13.42 14.97 -2.70
N VAL A 365 -13.98 14.39 -3.77
CA VAL A 365 -13.69 12.99 -4.17
C VAL A 365 -12.84 12.82 -5.43
N GLU A 366 -12.54 13.91 -6.15
CA GLU A 366 -11.82 13.92 -7.43
C GLU A 366 -10.48 13.15 -7.41
N GLY A 367 -9.62 13.39 -6.41
CA GLY A 367 -8.33 12.68 -6.28
C GLY A 367 -8.48 11.19 -5.96
N TYR A 368 -9.56 10.78 -5.28
CA TYR A 368 -9.86 9.37 -5.00
C TYR A 368 -10.35 8.65 -6.27
N ILE A 369 -11.17 9.34 -7.07
CA ILE A 369 -11.58 8.86 -8.41
C ILE A 369 -10.37 8.74 -9.34
N ALA A 370 -9.44 9.70 -9.30
CA ALA A 370 -8.20 9.66 -10.09
C ALA A 370 -7.32 8.46 -9.72
N ALA A 371 -7.06 8.25 -8.42
CA ALA A 371 -6.24 7.12 -7.95
C ALA A 371 -6.86 5.74 -8.29
N VAL A 372 -8.19 5.60 -8.21
CA VAL A 372 -8.88 4.36 -8.62
C VAL A 372 -8.87 4.17 -10.15
N ALA A 373 -8.98 5.26 -10.92
CA ALA A 373 -8.88 5.21 -12.37
C ALA A 373 -7.45 4.88 -12.87
N GLU A 374 -6.42 5.32 -12.14
CA GLU A 374 -5.03 4.93 -12.40
C GLU A 374 -4.78 3.48 -11.96
N ALA A 375 -5.31 3.05 -10.81
CA ALA A 375 -5.22 1.66 -10.36
C ALA A 375 -5.75 0.70 -11.43
N TYR A 376 -6.87 1.01 -12.07
CA TYR A 376 -7.38 0.24 -13.21
C TYR A 376 -6.44 0.21 -14.42
N ALA A 377 -5.80 1.33 -14.76
CA ALA A 377 -4.82 1.39 -15.84
C ALA A 377 -3.52 0.61 -15.52
N ASN A 378 -3.22 0.44 -14.23
CA ASN A 378 -2.07 -0.29 -13.70
C ASN A 378 -2.41 -1.73 -13.26
N ALA A 379 -3.64 -2.21 -13.49
CA ALA A 379 -4.11 -3.52 -13.01
C ALA A 379 -3.45 -4.67 -13.78
N LYS A 380 -3.01 -5.70 -13.04
CA LYS A 380 -2.25 -6.85 -13.56
C LYS A 380 -2.62 -8.17 -12.88
#